data_AF-A0A6V7TNK7-F1
#
_entry.id   AF-A0A6V7TNK7-F1
#
_cell.length_a   1.000
_cell.length_b   1.000
_cell.length_c   1.000
_cell.angle_alpha   90.00
_cell.angle_beta   90.00
_cell.angle_gamma   90.00
#
_symmetry.space_group_name_H-M   'P 1'
#
loop_
_entity.id
_entity.type
_entity.pdbx_description
1 polymer ?
#
loop_
_entity_poly.entity_id
_entity_poly.type
_entity_poly.pdbx_seq_one_letter_code
_entity_poly.pdbx_strand_id
1 'polypeptide(L)'
;MNNTSSEKIRVVFARNPPDAFPTCNTFPTLVPNIKCPFPGWMVEVVKMLADSLHLEIEQIIIESKIGSVNWGHQFDPSTEDAEKAFTQNYGLQERGNWTGILGLLEAGLADTVCTLYPYTEQKAKFFNFSHPITGVRDIYIAKPKRKSLSVSLWNAFFPYERSLWFLLLFFLLLQCGVASLVANMEYRLNLRPTYNPLEKMWQYLRLQIHQATEFQTPFFLQSGNLAFIFYALIQATLFTQLYTAVLLSSLIRGENPRPWENYNEMIRLVKANEYTLVMDKHHLEKDNRHLN
;
A
#
# COMPACT_ATOMS: atom_id res chain seq x y z
N MET A 1 -42.15 -36.77 28.87
CA MET A 1 -41.51 -35.77 28.00
C MET A 1 -40.73 -34.85 28.94
N ASN A 2 -39.43 -35.11 29.10
CA ASN A 2 -38.58 -34.30 29.97
C ASN A 2 -38.32 -32.97 29.26
N ASN A 3 -38.78 -31.89 29.89
CA ASN A 3 -38.52 -30.53 29.46
C ASN A 3 -37.05 -30.23 29.79
N THR A 4 -36.13 -30.70 28.95
CA THR A 4 -34.72 -30.30 29.02
C THR A 4 -34.68 -28.83 28.65
N SER A 5 -34.66 -27.96 29.66
CA SER A 5 -34.37 -26.55 29.49
C SER A 5 -33.08 -26.45 28.68
N SER A 6 -33.16 -25.91 27.45
CA SER A 6 -31.98 -25.65 26.63
C SER A 6 -31.00 -24.85 27.47
N GLU A 7 -29.78 -25.34 27.61
CA GLU A 7 -28.73 -24.64 28.34
C GLU A 7 -28.38 -23.37 27.57
N LYS A 8 -28.30 -22.24 28.28
CA LYS A 8 -28.04 -20.93 27.68
C LYS A 8 -26.58 -20.56 27.88
N ILE A 9 -25.99 -19.92 26.88
CA ILE A 9 -24.63 -19.38 26.94
C ILE A 9 -24.67 -17.87 26.69
N ARG A 10 -24.10 -17.09 27.61
CA ARG A 10 -24.03 -15.63 27.53
C ARG A 10 -22.83 -15.21 26.71
N VAL A 11 -23.09 -14.69 25.51
CA VAL A 11 -22.06 -14.31 24.55
C VAL A 11 -22.04 -12.79 24.39
N VAL A 12 -20.86 -12.20 24.57
CA VAL A 12 -20.65 -10.77 24.34
C VAL A 12 -20.46 -10.48 22.85
N PHE A 13 -21.22 -9.52 22.32
CA PHE A 13 -21.10 -8.99 20.96
C PHE A 13 -20.69 -7.52 21.00
N ALA A 14 -19.64 -7.19 20.26
CA ALA A 14 -19.17 -5.82 20.07
C ALA A 14 -19.26 -5.41 18.59
N ARG A 15 -19.49 -4.13 18.32
CA ARG A 15 -19.58 -3.59 16.95
C ARG A 15 -18.18 -3.45 16.34
N ASN A 16 -17.55 -4.56 15.99
CA ASN A 16 -16.18 -4.63 15.47
C ASN A 16 -16.08 -5.46 14.18
N PRO A 17 -16.17 -4.86 13.00
CA PRO A 17 -15.85 -5.56 11.75
C PRO A 17 -14.37 -5.98 11.70
N PRO A 18 -14.04 -7.18 11.17
CA PRO A 18 -14.93 -8.14 10.53
C PRO A 18 -15.57 -9.18 11.48
N ASP A 19 -15.30 -9.09 12.78
CA ASP A 19 -15.80 -10.05 13.79
C ASP A 19 -17.34 -10.08 13.82
N ALA A 20 -17.95 -8.90 13.91
CA ALA A 20 -19.39 -8.69 13.87
C ALA A 20 -19.73 -7.39 13.11
N PHE A 21 -20.56 -7.48 12.09
CA PHE A 21 -20.98 -6.33 11.28
C PHE A 21 -22.21 -5.64 11.89
N PRO A 22 -22.11 -4.35 12.28
CA PRO A 22 -23.24 -3.61 12.82
C PRO A 22 -24.20 -3.10 11.73
N THR A 23 -23.88 -3.31 10.45
CA THR A 23 -24.66 -2.80 9.31
C THR A 23 -25.94 -3.60 9.04
N CYS A 24 -26.15 -4.71 9.73
CA CYS A 24 -27.38 -5.49 9.61
C CYS A 24 -28.54 -4.84 10.38
N ASN A 25 -29.76 -4.97 9.87
CA ASN A 25 -30.95 -4.32 10.44
C ASN A 25 -31.18 -4.64 11.92
N THR A 26 -30.77 -5.82 12.36
CA THR A 26 -30.80 -6.28 13.74
C THR A 26 -29.39 -6.66 14.15
N PHE A 27 -28.91 -6.16 15.28
CA PHE A 27 -27.58 -6.49 15.78
C PHE A 27 -27.66 -7.18 17.15
N PRO A 28 -26.96 -8.31 17.35
CA PRO A 28 -26.31 -9.14 16.33
C PRO A 28 -27.36 -9.92 15.48
N THR A 29 -27.07 -10.12 14.19
CA THR A 29 -27.82 -11.07 13.37
C THR A 29 -27.13 -12.42 13.46
N LEU A 30 -27.72 -13.41 14.15
CA LEU A 30 -27.06 -14.71 14.33
C LEU A 30 -27.17 -15.66 13.12
N VAL A 31 -28.21 -15.46 12.30
CA VAL A 31 -28.48 -16.33 11.13
C VAL A 31 -28.41 -15.47 9.87
N PRO A 32 -27.52 -15.81 8.92
CA PRO A 32 -27.46 -15.14 7.63
C PRO A 32 -28.83 -15.13 6.94
N ASN A 33 -29.19 -14.01 6.33
CA ASN A 33 -30.44 -13.86 5.59
C ASN A 33 -30.25 -12.93 4.39
N ILE A 34 -31.28 -12.79 3.55
CA ILE A 34 -31.23 -11.98 2.32
C ILE A 34 -30.82 -10.52 2.61
N LYS A 35 -31.18 -9.98 3.78
CA LYS A 35 -30.86 -8.59 4.18
C LYS A 35 -29.49 -8.46 4.85
N CYS A 36 -28.95 -9.55 5.39
CA CYS A 36 -27.66 -9.62 6.09
C CYS A 36 -27.01 -10.97 5.77
N PRO A 37 -26.40 -11.12 4.59
CA PRO A 37 -25.78 -12.38 4.18
C PRO A 37 -24.47 -12.66 4.95
N PHE A 38 -23.87 -11.62 5.54
CA PHE A 38 -22.60 -11.71 6.28
C PHE A 38 -22.72 -10.99 7.62
N PRO A 39 -23.24 -11.65 8.67
CA PRO A 39 -23.39 -11.04 9.99
C PRO A 39 -22.06 -10.76 10.70
N GLY A 40 -21.00 -11.46 10.30
CA GLY A 40 -19.67 -11.35 10.90
C GLY A 40 -19.02 -12.70 11.03
N TRP A 41 -17.70 -12.73 10.87
CA TRP A 41 -16.96 -13.99 10.90
C TRP A 41 -17.12 -14.67 12.25
N MET A 42 -16.90 -13.95 13.36
CA MET A 42 -17.02 -14.56 14.69
C MET A 42 -18.46 -14.92 15.03
N VAL A 43 -19.44 -14.19 14.51
CA VAL A 43 -20.86 -14.49 14.71
C VAL A 43 -21.21 -15.86 14.12
N GLU A 44 -20.75 -16.15 12.90
CA GLU A 44 -20.96 -17.44 12.24
C GLU A 44 -20.27 -18.58 13.01
N VAL A 45 -19.03 -18.37 13.45
CA VAL A 45 -18.28 -19.38 14.22
C VAL A 45 -18.97 -19.69 15.55
N VAL A 46 -19.34 -18.67 16.32
CA VAL A 46 -20.02 -18.86 17.61
C VAL A 46 -21.38 -19.53 17.43
N LYS A 47 -22.14 -19.14 16.40
CA LYS A 47 -23.43 -19.78 16.10
C LYS A 47 -23.28 -21.24 15.75
N MET A 48 -22.30 -21.59 14.91
CA MET A 48 -22.03 -22.97 14.53
C MET A 48 -21.63 -23.82 15.75
N LEU A 49 -20.83 -23.27 16.67
CA LEU A 49 -20.46 -23.96 17.91
C LEU A 49 -21.66 -24.13 18.84
N ALA A 50 -22.47 -23.09 19.04
CA ALA A 50 -23.66 -23.17 19.87
C ALA A 50 -24.66 -24.21 19.34
N ASP A 51 -24.90 -24.23 18.02
CA ASP A 51 -25.77 -25.22 17.38
C ASP A 51 -25.25 -26.65 17.54
N SER A 52 -23.94 -26.86 17.37
CA SER A 52 -23.30 -28.16 17.55
C SER A 52 -23.36 -28.66 18.99
N LEU A 53 -23.44 -27.76 19.97
CA LEU A 53 -23.52 -28.07 21.40
C LEU A 53 -24.96 -28.04 21.94
N HIS A 54 -25.94 -27.75 21.07
CA HIS A 54 -27.34 -27.55 21.46
C HIS A 54 -27.54 -26.47 22.54
N LEU A 55 -26.76 -25.40 22.47
CA LEU A 55 -26.84 -24.24 23.37
C LEU A 55 -27.63 -23.10 22.75
N GLU A 56 -28.43 -22.39 23.56
CA GLU A 56 -29.10 -21.16 23.16
C GLU A 56 -28.21 -19.95 23.49
N ILE A 57 -27.97 -19.07 22.51
CA ILE A 57 -27.13 -17.88 22.71
C ILE A 57 -27.95 -16.76 23.35
N GLU A 58 -27.58 -16.38 24.58
CA GLU A 58 -27.99 -15.14 25.21
C GLU A 58 -27.02 -14.02 24.83
N GLN A 59 -27.55 -12.96 24.21
CA GLN A 59 -26.72 -11.93 23.59
C GLN A 59 -26.48 -10.77 24.57
N ILE A 60 -25.21 -10.47 24.86
CA ILE A 60 -24.80 -9.29 25.62
C ILE A 60 -24.19 -8.29 24.65
N ILE A 61 -24.92 -7.21 24.37
CA ILE A 61 -24.51 -6.22 23.37
C ILE A 61 -23.74 -5.08 24.04
N ILE A 62 -22.53 -4.84 23.57
CA ILE A 62 -21.76 -3.65 23.95
C ILE A 62 -22.02 -2.54 22.94
N GLU A 63 -22.58 -1.44 23.44
CA GLU A 63 -22.74 -0.21 22.68
C GLU A 63 -21.38 0.53 22.57
N SER A 64 -20.68 0.32 21.46
CA SER A 64 -19.45 1.04 21.12
C SER A 64 -19.51 1.59 19.69
N LYS A 65 -18.75 2.65 19.41
CA LYS A 65 -18.50 3.06 18.03
C LYS A 65 -17.60 2.02 17.36
N ILE A 66 -17.69 1.92 16.03
CA ILE A 66 -16.83 1.03 15.24
C ILE A 66 -15.37 1.44 15.45
N GLY A 67 -14.53 0.47 15.80
CA GLY A 67 -13.11 0.67 16.08
C GLY A 67 -12.77 1.21 17.49
N SER A 68 -13.78 1.53 18.31
CA SER A 68 -13.56 2.06 19.67
C SER A 68 -14.01 1.08 20.76
N VAL A 69 -13.89 -0.22 20.51
CA VAL A 69 -14.23 -1.26 21.48
C VAL A 69 -13.20 -1.26 22.61
N ASN A 70 -13.66 -1.25 23.86
CA ASN A 70 -12.77 -1.48 24.99
C ASN A 70 -12.52 -2.99 25.13
N TRP A 71 -11.41 -3.44 24.54
CA TRP A 71 -10.93 -4.83 24.60
C TRP A 71 -10.58 -5.32 26.00
N GLY A 72 -10.47 -4.40 26.95
CA GLY A 72 -10.05 -4.70 28.31
C GLY A 72 -8.54 -4.67 28.48
N HIS A 73 -8.13 -3.86 29.45
CA HIS A 73 -6.77 -3.77 29.92
C HIS A 73 -6.73 -4.15 31.40
N GLN A 74 -5.63 -4.80 31.80
CA GLN A 74 -5.34 -5.04 33.20
C GLN A 74 -4.99 -3.71 33.85
N PHE A 75 -5.70 -3.38 34.93
CA PHE A 75 -5.37 -2.25 35.79
C PHE A 75 -4.46 -2.71 36.92
N ASP A 76 -3.52 -1.84 37.26
CA ASP A 76 -2.85 -1.95 38.54
C ASP A 76 -3.76 -1.33 39.61
N PRO A 77 -4.29 -2.11 40.57
CA PRO A 77 -5.21 -1.62 41.58
C PRO A 77 -4.63 -0.50 42.46
N SER A 78 -3.30 -0.31 42.47
CA SER A 78 -2.65 0.78 43.21
C SER A 78 -2.62 2.12 42.47
N THR A 79 -3.09 2.20 41.23
CA THR A 79 -3.14 3.46 40.47
C THR A 79 -4.50 4.16 40.62
N GLU A 80 -4.47 5.49 40.81
CA GLU A 80 -5.64 6.37 40.94
C GLU A 80 -6.55 6.31 39.69
N ASP A 81 -6.01 5.88 38.55
CA ASP A 81 -6.74 5.67 37.30
C ASP A 81 -7.71 4.47 37.31
N ALA A 82 -7.60 3.56 38.29
CA ALA A 82 -8.50 2.41 38.41
C ALA A 82 -9.95 2.82 38.71
N GLU A 83 -10.17 3.98 39.33
CA GLU A 83 -11.53 4.49 39.62
C GLU A 83 -12.18 5.08 38.36
N LYS A 84 -11.39 5.68 37.46
CA LYS A 84 -11.87 6.26 36.18
C LYS A 84 -12.14 5.22 35.11
N ALA A 85 -11.51 4.05 35.23
CA ALA A 85 -11.63 2.96 34.27
C ALA A 85 -12.86 2.07 34.51
N PHE A 86 -13.58 2.33 35.60
CA PHE A 86 -14.87 1.74 35.88
C PHE A 86 -15.91 2.30 34.90
N THR A 87 -15.99 1.67 33.73
CA THR A 87 -16.88 2.11 32.68
C THR A 87 -18.32 1.72 33.03
N GLN A 88 -19.07 2.68 33.55
CA GLN A 88 -20.54 2.60 33.72
C GLN A 88 -21.25 2.09 32.44
N ASN A 89 -20.64 2.33 31.27
CA ASN A 89 -21.10 1.87 29.95
C ASN A 89 -21.18 0.33 29.80
N TYR A 90 -20.52 -0.45 30.66
CA TYR A 90 -20.50 -1.92 30.59
C TYR A 90 -21.27 -2.56 31.76
N GLY A 91 -21.91 -1.77 32.63
CA GLY A 91 -22.78 -2.28 33.70
C GLY A 91 -22.06 -3.07 34.81
N LEU A 92 -20.73 -3.02 34.87
CA LEU A 92 -19.97 -3.59 35.98
C LEU A 92 -20.31 -2.83 37.27
N GLN A 93 -20.52 -3.56 38.37
CA GLN A 93 -20.87 -2.99 39.69
C GLN A 93 -19.72 -3.05 40.70
N GLU A 94 -18.74 -3.93 40.49
CA GLU A 94 -17.63 -4.18 41.42
C GLU A 94 -16.27 -3.93 40.77
N ARG A 95 -15.28 -3.57 41.61
CA ARG A 95 -13.90 -3.29 41.17
C ARG A 95 -13.20 -4.58 40.74
N GLY A 96 -13.04 -4.77 39.44
CA GLY A 96 -12.24 -5.85 38.86
C GLY A 96 -10.80 -5.43 38.53
N ASN A 97 -9.94 -6.40 38.21
CA ASN A 97 -8.59 -6.13 37.70
C ASN A 97 -8.62 -5.84 36.19
N TRP A 98 -9.71 -6.19 35.51
CA TRP A 98 -9.90 -6.03 34.08
C TRP A 98 -11.05 -5.10 33.75
N THR A 99 -10.90 -4.41 32.62
CA THR A 99 -11.93 -3.49 32.09
C THR A 99 -12.56 -4.02 30.81
N GLY A 100 -13.57 -3.30 30.31
CA GLY A 100 -14.21 -3.59 29.03
C GLY A 100 -14.75 -5.01 28.96
N ILE A 101 -14.56 -5.65 27.81
CA ILE A 101 -15.03 -7.03 27.57
C ILE A 101 -14.41 -8.04 28.55
N LEU A 102 -13.10 -7.96 28.82
CA LEU A 102 -12.43 -8.90 29.73
C LEU A 102 -12.92 -8.74 31.18
N GLY A 103 -13.31 -7.52 31.58
CA GLY A 103 -13.96 -7.29 32.87
C GLY A 103 -15.33 -7.97 32.99
N LEU A 104 -16.11 -8.04 31.89
CA LEU A 104 -17.38 -8.77 31.88
C LEU A 104 -17.20 -10.28 32.09
N LEU A 105 -16.14 -10.85 31.52
CA LEU A 105 -15.77 -12.24 31.75
C LEU A 105 -15.29 -12.47 33.20
N GLU A 106 -14.43 -11.59 33.72
CA GLU A 106 -13.94 -11.68 35.10
C GLU A 106 -15.07 -11.61 36.13
N ALA A 107 -16.05 -10.72 35.92
CA ALA A 107 -17.22 -10.58 36.77
C ALA A 107 -18.25 -11.72 36.60
N GLY A 108 -18.03 -12.67 35.70
CA GLY A 108 -18.97 -13.77 35.42
C GLY A 108 -20.30 -13.29 34.82
N LEU A 109 -20.34 -12.09 34.25
CA LEU A 109 -21.53 -11.55 33.58
C LEU A 109 -21.72 -12.15 32.18
N ALA A 110 -20.63 -12.62 31.58
CA ALA A 110 -20.63 -13.35 30.31
C ALA A 110 -19.80 -14.63 30.41
N ASP A 111 -20.15 -15.62 29.59
CA ASP A 111 -19.46 -16.91 29.55
C ASP A 111 -18.40 -16.94 28.44
N THR A 112 -18.62 -16.20 27.35
CA THR A 112 -17.66 -16.09 26.23
C THR A 112 -17.86 -14.80 25.42
N VAL A 113 -17.00 -14.57 24.43
CA VAL A 113 -16.99 -13.36 23.59
C VAL A 113 -16.94 -13.71 22.12
N CYS A 114 -17.74 -13.00 21.33
CA CYS A 114 -17.78 -13.07 19.88
C CYS A 114 -16.83 -12.03 19.23
N THR A 115 -15.54 -12.08 19.58
CA THR A 115 -14.53 -11.20 18.99
C THR A 115 -13.16 -11.86 18.93
N LEU A 116 -12.30 -11.42 18.02
CA LEU A 116 -10.93 -11.93 17.91
C LEU A 116 -10.03 -11.29 18.98
N TYR A 117 -9.38 -12.13 19.79
CA TYR A 117 -8.37 -11.69 20.76
C TYR A 117 -6.98 -12.20 20.38
N PRO A 118 -5.95 -11.34 20.42
CA PRO A 118 -4.58 -11.81 20.33
C PRO A 118 -4.25 -12.59 21.61
N TYR A 119 -3.69 -13.79 21.42
CA TYR A 119 -3.13 -14.56 22.52
C TYR A 119 -1.91 -13.83 23.08
N THR A 120 -1.90 -13.62 24.40
CA THR A 120 -0.72 -13.17 25.13
C THR A 120 -0.58 -13.96 26.41
N GLU A 121 0.65 -14.28 26.82
CA GLU A 121 0.90 -15.02 28.06
C GLU A 121 0.35 -14.30 29.28
N GLN A 122 0.34 -12.95 29.27
CA GLN A 122 -0.24 -12.15 30.34
C GLN A 122 -1.75 -12.38 30.49
N LYS A 123 -2.51 -12.41 29.39
CA LYS A 123 -3.96 -12.66 29.43
C LYS A 123 -4.27 -14.12 29.73
N ALA A 124 -3.45 -15.06 29.24
CA ALA A 124 -3.63 -16.49 29.47
C ALA A 124 -3.52 -16.92 30.94
N LYS A 125 -2.96 -16.08 31.81
CA LYS A 125 -2.95 -16.30 33.27
C LYS A 125 -4.32 -16.10 33.92
N PHE A 126 -5.21 -15.34 33.29
CA PHE A 126 -6.51 -14.97 33.85
C PHE A 126 -7.68 -15.55 33.05
N PHE A 127 -7.49 -15.79 31.75
CA PHE A 127 -8.54 -16.25 30.85
C PHE A 127 -8.08 -17.48 30.08
N ASN A 128 -9.01 -18.41 29.88
CA ASN A 128 -8.81 -19.55 29.01
C ASN A 128 -9.09 -19.14 27.56
N PHE A 129 -8.13 -19.43 26.68
CA PHE A 129 -8.28 -19.20 25.24
C PHE A 129 -8.66 -20.51 24.55
N SER A 130 -9.48 -20.41 23.51
CA SER A 130 -9.71 -21.51 22.59
C SER A 130 -8.46 -21.78 21.73
N HIS A 131 -8.50 -22.86 20.95
CA HIS A 131 -7.51 -23.06 19.90
C HIS A 131 -7.55 -21.89 18.91
N PRO A 132 -6.40 -21.45 18.39
CA PRO A 132 -6.32 -20.30 17.49
C PRO A 132 -7.13 -20.57 16.22
N ILE A 133 -8.12 -19.72 15.97
CA ILE A 133 -9.01 -19.83 14.81
C ILE A 133 -8.37 -19.18 13.57
N THR A 134 -7.58 -18.13 13.78
CA THR A 134 -6.92 -17.38 12.70
C THR A 134 -5.54 -16.88 13.14
N GLY A 135 -4.61 -16.82 12.19
CA GLY A 135 -3.30 -16.22 12.37
C GLY A 135 -3.27 -14.83 11.74
N VAL A 136 -3.03 -13.81 12.55
CA VAL A 136 -2.86 -12.43 12.07
C VAL A 136 -1.38 -12.06 12.02
N ARG A 137 -1.03 -11.20 11.07
CA ARG A 137 0.29 -10.57 10.99
C ARG A 137 0.11 -9.07 10.98
N ASP A 138 1.01 -8.36 11.65
CA ASP A 138 1.01 -6.90 11.62
C ASP A 138 1.31 -6.42 10.20
N ILE A 139 0.40 -5.61 9.68
CA ILE A 139 0.53 -4.97 8.37
C ILE A 139 0.60 -3.47 8.54
N TYR A 140 1.56 -2.84 7.86
CA TYR A 140 1.66 -1.39 7.81
C TYR A 140 0.95 -0.90 6.56
N ILE A 141 -0.08 -0.06 6.74
CA ILE A 141 -0.81 0.55 5.63
C ILE A 141 -0.20 1.92 5.36
N ALA A 142 0.38 2.08 4.18
CA ALA A 142 0.97 3.35 3.74
C ALA A 142 0.03 4.06 2.76
N LYS A 143 -0.17 5.36 2.96
CA LYS A 143 -0.79 6.20 1.92
C LYS A 143 0.27 6.53 0.86
N PRO A 144 0.04 6.21 -0.43
CA PRO A 144 1.02 6.51 -1.46
C PRO A 144 1.21 8.02 -1.59
N LYS A 145 2.46 8.47 -1.72
CA LYS A 145 2.77 9.86 -2.08
C LYS A 145 2.27 10.07 -3.50
N ARG A 146 1.40 11.05 -3.73
CA ARG A 146 0.98 11.44 -5.08
C ARG A 146 2.11 12.20 -5.76
N LYS A 147 3.13 11.51 -6.25
CA LYS A 147 4.08 12.03 -7.24
C LYS A 147 3.60 11.55 -8.60
N SER A 148 2.61 12.22 -9.18
CA SER A 148 2.22 11.87 -10.54
C SER A 148 3.25 12.41 -11.52
N LEU A 149 3.75 11.54 -12.40
CA LEU A 149 4.65 11.90 -13.50
C LEU A 149 4.12 13.08 -14.33
N SER A 150 2.80 13.28 -14.34
CA SER A 150 2.09 14.37 -15.02
C SER A 150 2.39 15.79 -14.51
N VAL A 151 2.99 15.98 -13.34
CA VAL A 151 3.13 17.32 -12.72
C VAL A 151 4.45 18.02 -13.09
N SER A 152 5.46 17.31 -13.60
CA SER A 152 6.74 17.92 -13.99
C SER A 152 7.15 17.49 -15.39
N LEU A 153 7.26 18.46 -16.32
CA LEU A 153 7.73 18.22 -17.70
C LEU A 153 9.12 17.55 -17.75
N TRP A 154 9.93 17.73 -16.71
CA TRP A 154 11.24 17.07 -16.57
C TRP A 154 11.16 15.56 -16.37
N ASN A 155 9.99 15.05 -15.96
CA ASN A 155 9.76 13.62 -15.83
C ASN A 155 9.76 12.90 -17.18
N ALA A 156 9.61 13.61 -18.30
CA ALA A 156 9.77 13.04 -19.63
C ALA A 156 11.17 12.45 -19.84
N PHE A 157 12.21 12.98 -19.17
CA PHE A 157 13.57 12.47 -19.28
C PHE A 157 13.89 11.29 -18.34
N PHE A 158 12.98 10.97 -17.42
CA PHE A 158 13.12 9.88 -16.45
C PHE A 158 13.21 8.45 -17.04
N PRO A 159 12.57 8.11 -18.18
CA PRO A 159 12.61 6.76 -18.75
C PRO A 159 14.01 6.24 -19.06
N TYR A 160 14.95 7.15 -19.35
CA TYR A 160 16.33 6.82 -19.64
C TYR A 160 17.26 7.30 -18.55
N GLU A 161 18.22 6.45 -18.21
CA GLU A 161 19.30 6.82 -17.30
C GLU A 161 20.11 7.99 -17.87
N ARG A 162 20.66 8.82 -16.97
CA ARG A 162 21.51 9.97 -17.37
C ARG A 162 22.70 9.53 -18.22
N SER A 163 23.27 8.37 -17.91
CA SER A 163 24.35 7.71 -18.67
C SER A 163 23.98 7.55 -20.15
N LEU A 164 22.76 7.08 -20.43
CA LEU A 164 22.27 6.85 -21.78
C LEU A 164 22.01 8.16 -22.53
N TRP A 165 21.52 9.20 -21.86
CA TRP A 165 21.39 10.53 -22.47
C TRP A 165 22.74 11.10 -22.93
N PHE A 166 23.78 10.99 -22.08
CA PHE A 166 25.13 11.42 -22.46
C PHE A 166 25.70 10.56 -23.59
N LEU A 167 25.43 9.25 -23.58
CA LEU A 167 25.84 8.34 -24.65
C LEU A 167 25.19 8.72 -25.99
N LEU A 168 23.88 8.99 -26.01
CA LEU A 168 23.15 9.43 -27.20
C LEU A 168 23.68 10.77 -27.73
N LEU A 169 23.94 11.73 -26.84
CA LEU A 169 24.54 13.01 -27.21
C LEU A 169 25.95 12.83 -27.79
N PHE A 170 26.78 12.01 -27.15
CA PHE A 170 28.12 11.71 -27.62
C PHE A 170 28.10 11.06 -29.01
N PHE A 171 27.24 10.05 -29.23
CA PHE A 171 27.10 9.42 -30.54
C PHE A 171 26.58 10.39 -31.60
N LEU A 172 25.66 11.29 -31.26
CA LEU A 172 25.21 12.34 -32.17
C LEU A 172 26.38 13.25 -32.60
N LEU A 173 27.19 13.70 -31.65
CA LEU A 173 28.37 14.53 -31.95
C LEU A 173 29.40 13.78 -32.80
N LEU A 174 29.64 12.50 -32.50
CA LEU A 174 30.54 11.65 -33.28
C LEU A 174 30.06 11.51 -34.73
N GLN A 175 28.77 11.25 -34.94
CA GLN A 175 28.17 11.10 -36.27
C GLN A 175 28.19 12.41 -37.06
N CYS A 176 27.90 13.54 -36.40
CA CYS A 176 28.08 14.88 -36.98
C CYS A 176 29.54 15.14 -37.40
N GLY A 177 30.51 14.69 -36.60
CA GLY A 177 31.93 14.74 -36.93
C GLY A 177 32.27 13.90 -38.16
N VAL A 178 31.82 12.65 -38.21
CA VAL A 178 32.01 11.75 -39.37
C VAL A 178 31.38 12.34 -40.63
N ALA A 179 30.15 12.85 -40.55
CA ALA A 179 29.47 13.52 -41.66
C ALA A 179 30.24 14.74 -42.18
N SER A 180 30.80 15.53 -41.28
CA SER A 180 31.63 16.70 -41.63
C SER A 180 32.96 16.30 -42.28
N LEU A 181 33.56 15.19 -41.84
CA LEU A 181 34.76 14.61 -42.44
C LEU A 181 34.48 14.08 -43.84
N VAL A 182 33.40 13.31 -44.03
CA VAL A 182 32.98 12.82 -45.35
C VAL A 182 32.69 13.98 -46.31
N ALA A 183 32.00 15.02 -45.85
CA ALA A 183 31.74 16.21 -46.66
C ALA A 183 33.05 16.94 -47.07
N ASN A 184 34.05 16.99 -46.18
CA ASN A 184 35.35 17.57 -46.49
C ASN A 184 36.11 16.72 -47.51
N MET A 185 36.04 15.39 -47.40
CA MET A 185 36.64 14.48 -48.38
C MET A 185 35.98 14.62 -49.75
N GLU A 186 34.65 14.71 -49.83
CA GLU A 186 33.90 14.95 -51.08
C GLU A 186 34.31 16.25 -51.76
N TYR A 187 34.47 17.31 -50.96
CA TYR A 187 34.92 18.61 -51.44
C TYR A 187 36.35 18.53 -52.01
N ARG A 188 37.27 17.88 -51.29
CA ARG A 188 38.66 17.69 -51.77
C ARG A 188 38.76 16.84 -53.03
N LEU A 189 37.83 15.91 -53.25
CA LEU A 189 37.75 15.08 -54.44
C LEU A 189 37.00 15.76 -55.60
N ASN A 190 36.61 17.03 -55.46
CA ASN A 190 35.83 17.79 -56.45
C ASN A 190 34.50 17.12 -56.84
N LEU A 191 33.94 16.26 -55.98
CA LEU A 191 32.63 15.65 -56.19
C LEU A 191 31.48 16.62 -55.87
N ARG A 192 31.76 17.71 -55.14
CA ARG A 192 30.77 18.71 -54.74
C ARG A 192 31.36 20.13 -54.83
N PRO A 193 30.60 21.11 -55.35
CA PRO A 193 31.10 22.48 -55.56
C PRO A 193 31.21 23.31 -54.28
N THR A 194 30.45 22.97 -53.23
CA THR A 194 30.38 23.75 -51.98
C THR A 194 30.58 22.85 -50.76
N TYR A 195 31.36 23.35 -49.79
CA TYR A 195 31.56 22.73 -48.49
C TYR A 195 30.74 23.48 -47.43
N ASN A 196 29.70 22.84 -46.88
CA ASN A 196 28.91 23.39 -45.80
C ASN A 196 28.68 22.32 -44.70
N PRO A 197 29.59 22.18 -43.72
CA PRO A 197 29.50 21.14 -42.71
C PRO A 197 28.32 21.35 -41.76
N LEU A 198 27.96 22.61 -41.48
CA LEU A 198 26.85 22.95 -40.58
C LEU A 198 25.51 22.47 -41.16
N GLU A 199 25.32 22.59 -42.47
CA GLU A 199 24.14 22.05 -43.15
C GLU A 199 24.05 20.53 -43.02
N LYS A 200 25.19 19.82 -43.07
CA LYS A 200 25.24 18.37 -42.86
C LYS A 200 24.94 17.98 -41.42
N MET A 201 25.51 18.67 -40.43
CA MET A 201 25.16 18.46 -39.03
C MET A 201 23.66 18.72 -38.79
N TRP A 202 23.12 19.78 -39.40
CA TRP A 202 21.69 20.10 -39.33
C TRP A 202 20.80 19.03 -39.98
N GLN A 203 21.25 18.36 -41.05
CA GLN A 203 20.55 17.21 -41.63
C GLN A 203 20.42 16.05 -40.62
N TYR A 204 21.49 15.72 -39.89
CA TYR A 204 21.47 14.66 -38.87
C TYR A 204 20.58 15.02 -37.68
N LEU A 205 20.61 16.28 -37.23
CA LEU A 205 19.74 16.74 -36.15
C LEU A 205 18.26 16.69 -36.55
N ARG A 206 17.92 17.18 -37.76
CA ARG A 206 16.55 17.11 -38.30
C ARG A 206 16.02 15.69 -38.37
N LEU A 207 16.88 14.73 -38.72
CA LEU A 207 16.50 13.32 -38.74
C LEU A 207 16.20 12.78 -37.34
N GLN A 208 16.99 13.14 -36.33
CA GLN A 208 16.76 12.72 -34.93
C GLN A 208 15.39 13.21 -34.42
N ILE A 209 15.00 14.44 -34.75
CA ILE A 209 13.72 15.04 -34.37
C ILE A 209 12.57 14.68 -35.31
N HIS A 210 12.77 13.76 -36.27
CA HIS A 210 11.78 13.31 -37.24
C HIS A 210 11.20 14.45 -38.12
N GLN A 211 12.01 15.47 -38.42
CA GLN A 211 11.65 16.61 -39.30
C GLN A 211 12.43 16.61 -40.62
N ALA A 212 12.81 15.42 -41.13
CA ALA A 212 13.44 15.33 -42.44
C ALA A 212 12.41 15.59 -43.54
N THR A 213 12.59 16.70 -44.29
CA THR A 213 11.61 17.14 -45.30
C THR A 213 11.76 16.41 -46.64
N GLU A 214 12.96 15.95 -46.99
CA GLU A 214 13.21 15.20 -48.23
C GLU A 214 14.36 14.19 -48.06
N PHE A 215 14.16 12.95 -48.51
CA PHE A 215 15.18 11.90 -48.55
C PHE A 215 16.08 12.07 -49.78
N GLN A 216 16.90 13.12 -49.79
CA GLN A 216 17.99 13.22 -50.74
C GLN A 216 19.23 12.52 -50.15
N THR A 217 19.89 11.67 -50.94
CA THR A 217 21.15 11.03 -50.52
C THR A 217 22.16 12.11 -50.12
N PRO A 218 22.55 12.20 -48.84
CA PRO A 218 23.28 13.37 -48.35
C PRO A 218 24.70 13.45 -48.92
N PHE A 219 25.25 12.29 -49.32
CA PHE A 219 26.62 12.10 -49.80
C PHE A 219 26.62 11.42 -51.17
N PHE A 220 27.62 11.76 -51.98
CA PHE A 220 27.96 11.02 -53.20
C PHE A 220 28.75 9.75 -52.86
N LEU A 221 29.55 9.76 -51.80
CA LEU A 221 30.27 8.59 -51.32
C LEU A 221 29.31 7.55 -50.71
N GLN A 222 29.44 6.30 -51.17
CA GLN A 222 28.67 5.17 -50.64
C GLN A 222 28.92 4.94 -49.14
N SER A 223 30.15 5.16 -48.65
CA SER A 223 30.50 5.03 -47.23
C SER A 223 29.75 6.05 -46.35
N GLY A 224 29.60 7.29 -46.83
CA GLY A 224 28.82 8.33 -46.15
C GLY A 224 27.33 7.99 -46.10
N ASN A 225 26.79 7.45 -47.19
CA ASN A 225 25.40 7.01 -47.24
C ASN A 225 25.15 5.79 -46.34
N LEU A 226 26.09 4.85 -46.25
CA LEU A 226 25.99 3.71 -45.34
C LEU A 226 25.97 4.16 -43.87
N ALA A 227 26.89 5.07 -43.49
CA ALA A 227 26.92 5.64 -42.14
C ALA A 227 25.61 6.40 -41.81
N PHE A 228 25.09 7.17 -42.77
CA PHE A 228 23.83 7.87 -42.64
C PHE A 228 22.65 6.90 -42.42
N ILE A 229 22.57 5.81 -43.19
CA ILE A 229 21.51 4.79 -43.04
C ILE A 229 21.58 4.14 -41.65
N PHE A 230 22.79 3.79 -41.19
CA PHE A 230 22.97 3.18 -39.87
C PHE A 230 22.51 4.13 -38.76
N TYR A 231 22.88 5.40 -38.84
CA TYR A 231 22.41 6.44 -37.92
C TYR A 231 20.89 6.60 -37.97
N ALA A 232 20.30 6.65 -39.18
CA ALA A 232 18.86 6.80 -39.36
C ALA A 232 18.08 5.65 -38.71
N LEU A 233 18.47 4.40 -38.98
CA LEU A 233 17.76 3.23 -38.49
C LEU A 233 17.91 3.04 -36.98
N ILE A 234 19.13 3.15 -36.46
CA ILE A 234 19.39 2.83 -35.05
C ILE A 234 19.13 4.05 -34.17
N GLN A 235 19.81 5.16 -34.43
CA GLN A 235 19.81 6.31 -33.53
C GLN A 235 18.55 7.16 -33.66
N ALA A 236 18.13 7.47 -34.89
CA ALA A 236 16.94 8.29 -35.10
C ALA A 236 15.67 7.47 -34.90
N THR A 237 15.53 6.29 -35.51
CA THR A 237 14.29 5.50 -35.45
C THR A 237 14.22 4.60 -34.21
N LEU A 238 15.11 3.60 -34.07
CA LEU A 238 14.96 2.57 -33.04
C LEU A 238 14.97 3.15 -31.62
N PHE A 239 15.94 4.00 -31.28
CA PHE A 239 16.02 4.60 -29.94
C PHE A 239 14.85 5.53 -29.64
N THR A 240 14.38 6.32 -30.61
CA THR A 240 13.22 7.20 -30.38
C THR A 240 11.94 6.38 -30.17
N GLN A 241 11.74 5.29 -30.92
CA GLN A 241 10.59 4.40 -30.73
C GLN A 241 10.68 3.61 -29.42
N LEU A 242 11.88 3.20 -29.02
CA LEU A 242 12.08 2.57 -27.72
C LEU A 242 11.77 3.56 -26.59
N TYR A 243 12.19 4.81 -26.71
CA TYR A 243 11.92 5.87 -25.74
C TYR A 243 10.41 6.09 -25.57
N THR A 244 9.66 6.23 -26.67
CA THR A 244 8.20 6.43 -26.60
C THR A 244 7.51 5.23 -25.97
N ALA A 245 7.94 4.00 -26.28
CA ALA A 245 7.41 2.78 -25.68
C ALA A 245 7.67 2.69 -24.17
N VAL A 246 8.90 2.99 -23.73
CA VAL A 246 9.25 2.99 -22.30
C VAL A 246 8.53 4.11 -21.55
N LEU A 247 8.46 5.31 -22.13
CA LEU A 247 7.71 6.43 -21.57
C LEU A 247 6.24 6.05 -21.38
N LEU A 248 5.59 5.49 -22.41
CA LEU A 248 4.21 5.03 -22.31
C LEU A 248 4.03 3.95 -21.24
N SER A 249 4.94 2.96 -21.18
CA SER A 249 4.91 1.92 -20.16
C SER A 249 5.02 2.50 -18.74
N SER A 250 5.91 3.47 -18.54
CA SER A 250 6.07 4.16 -17.26
C SER A 250 4.83 4.96 -16.85
N LEU A 251 4.17 5.61 -17.81
CA LEU A 251 2.94 6.35 -17.59
C LEU A 251 1.76 5.44 -17.23
N ILE A 252 1.67 4.26 -17.86
CA ILE A 252 0.61 3.28 -17.59
C ILE A 252 0.84 2.60 -16.22
N ARG A 253 2.08 2.20 -15.92
CA ARG A 253 2.39 1.44 -14.70
C ARG A 253 2.23 2.28 -13.43
N GLY A 254 2.45 3.59 -13.51
CA GLY A 254 2.50 4.47 -12.35
C GLY A 254 3.68 4.14 -11.42
N GLU A 255 3.96 5.00 -10.45
CA GLU A 255 4.94 4.68 -9.41
C GLU A 255 4.39 3.58 -8.50
N ASN A 256 5.22 2.56 -8.23
CA ASN A 256 4.85 1.43 -7.38
C ASN A 256 4.48 1.94 -5.97
N PRO A 257 3.28 1.67 -5.46
CA PRO A 257 2.79 2.25 -4.20
C PRO A 257 3.43 1.63 -2.96
N ARG A 258 4.47 0.78 -3.09
CA ARG A 258 5.17 0.18 -1.96
C ARG A 258 6.37 1.05 -1.55
N PRO A 259 6.22 1.92 -0.54
CA PRO A 259 7.27 2.86 -0.13
C PRO A 259 8.44 2.21 0.60
N TRP A 260 8.29 0.98 1.11
CA TRP A 260 9.36 0.24 1.77
C TRP A 260 9.17 -1.26 1.60
N GLU A 261 10.28 -1.99 1.53
CA GLU A 261 10.27 -3.45 1.56
C GLU A 261 10.32 -3.98 2.98
N ASN A 262 11.09 -3.31 3.84
CA ASN A 262 11.48 -3.78 5.17
C ASN A 262 11.15 -2.77 6.28
N TYR A 263 10.99 -3.26 7.50
CA TYR A 263 10.72 -2.45 8.70
C TYR A 263 11.80 -1.38 8.96
N ASN A 264 13.07 -1.73 8.76
CA ASN A 264 14.19 -0.79 8.94
C ASN A 264 14.11 0.41 7.97
N GLU A 265 13.64 0.15 6.74
CA GLU A 265 13.45 1.20 5.74
C GLU A 265 12.27 2.10 6.11
N MET A 266 11.17 1.51 6.59
CA MET A 266 10.05 2.28 7.15
C MET A 266 10.52 3.20 8.28
N ILE A 267 11.30 2.70 9.25
CA ILE A 267 11.84 3.54 10.33
C ILE A 267 12.71 4.65 9.76
N ARG A 268 13.60 4.34 8.80
CA ARG A 268 14.46 5.36 8.19
C ARG A 268 13.63 6.47 7.56
N LEU A 269 12.57 6.12 6.83
CA LEU A 269 11.66 7.06 6.18
C LEU A 269 10.87 7.90 7.19
N VAL A 270 10.42 7.30 8.29
CA VAL A 270 9.75 8.03 9.37
C VAL A 270 10.73 8.98 10.07
N LYS A 271 11.95 8.54 10.38
CA LYS A 271 13.01 9.38 10.97
C LYS A 271 13.42 10.53 10.05
N ALA A 272 13.40 10.32 8.74
CA ALA A 272 13.67 11.35 7.73
C ALA A 272 12.51 12.34 7.55
N ASN A 273 11.42 12.22 8.33
CA ASN A 273 10.17 12.99 8.19
C ASN A 273 9.53 12.86 6.80
N GLU A 274 9.82 11.76 6.10
CA GLU A 274 9.22 11.50 4.80
C GLU A 274 7.82 10.90 4.91
N TYR A 275 7.55 10.20 6.01
CA TYR A 275 6.27 9.60 6.35
C TYR A 275 5.96 9.88 7.82
N THR A 276 4.69 10.12 8.13
CA THR A 276 4.22 10.25 9.51
C THR A 276 3.54 8.95 9.90
N LEU A 277 4.00 8.34 11.00
CA LEU A 277 3.32 7.19 11.58
C LEU A 277 2.07 7.69 12.29
N VAL A 278 0.90 7.31 11.79
CA VAL A 278 -0.37 7.55 12.45
C VAL A 278 -0.78 6.24 13.10
N MET A 279 -0.67 6.18 14.42
CA MET A 279 -1.26 5.11 15.22
C MET A 279 -2.59 5.59 15.77
N ASP A 280 -3.51 4.66 16.00
CA ASP A 280 -4.79 5.02 16.64
C ASP A 280 -4.53 5.67 18.01
N LYS A 281 -5.21 6.79 18.27
CA LYS A 281 -4.95 7.70 19.40
C LYS A 281 -5.02 7.01 20.76
N HIS A 282 -5.80 5.93 20.88
CA HIS A 282 -5.93 5.15 22.10
C HIS A 282 -4.61 4.53 22.59
N HIS A 283 -3.62 4.35 21.71
CA HIS A 283 -2.29 3.86 22.11
C HIS A 283 -1.30 4.98 22.50
N LEU A 284 -1.43 6.18 21.93
CA LEU A 284 -0.43 7.26 22.09
C LEU A 284 -0.56 8.07 23.39
N GLU A 285 -1.77 8.20 23.95
CA GLU A 285 -1.96 8.91 25.23
C GLU A 285 -1.38 8.18 26.45
N LYS A 286 -1.03 6.89 26.30
CA LYS A 286 -0.48 6.07 27.39
C LYS A 286 1.05 6.22 27.49
N ASP A 287 1.75 6.33 26.37
CA ASP A 287 3.22 6.46 26.36
C ASP A 287 3.70 7.87 26.76
N ASN A 288 2.95 8.92 26.43
CA ASN A 288 3.33 10.30 26.81
C ASN A 288 3.16 10.60 28.30
N ARG A 289 2.47 9.75 29.08
CA ARG A 289 2.36 9.90 30.55
C ARG A 289 3.53 9.27 31.30
N HIS A 290 4.35 8.46 30.66
CA HIS A 290 5.56 7.86 31.26
C HIS A 290 6.84 8.66 30.95
N LEU A 291 6.72 9.78 30.25
CA LEU A 291 7.83 10.65 29.85
C LEU A 291 7.82 12.03 30.56
N ASN A 292 6.91 12.24 31.52
CA ASN A 292 6.87 13.43 32.37
C ASN A 292 6.93 13.04 33.85
#